data_AF-A0A817GJU6-F1
#
_entry.id   AF-A0A817GJU6-F1
#
_cell.length_a   1.000
_cell.length_b   1.000
_cell.length_c   1.000
_cell.angle_alpha   90.00
_cell.angle_beta   90.00
_cell.angle_gamma   90.00
#
_symmetry.space_group_name_H-M   'P 1'
#
loop_
_entity.id
_entity.type
_entity.pdbx_description
1 polymer ?
#
loop_
_entity_poly.entity_id
_entity_poly.type
_entity_poly.pdbx_seq_one_letter_code
_entity_poly.pdbx_strand_id
1 'polypeptide(L)'
;MNSKSKFKTLIIIDLETTGLIYDEPKITELAMIAVNIATLEEMKADEELPRVLNKFVKFFDPVKLLRASVAELTGLNNRMLIDYAPFNRETVIAMEAFLSDFQKPMCFVGMIIFNEDLNSS
;
A
#
# COMPACT_ATOMS: atom_id res chain seq x y z
N MET A 1 32.94 10.36 3.41
CA MET A 1 32.63 8.92 3.40
C MET A 1 31.14 8.77 3.15
N ASN A 2 30.72 8.28 1.98
CA ASN A 2 29.31 8.01 1.73
C ASN A 2 28.88 6.85 2.63
N SER A 3 27.99 7.12 3.58
CA SER A 3 27.34 6.09 4.37
C SER A 3 26.46 5.27 3.42
N LYS A 4 26.91 4.09 2.99
CA LYS A 4 26.06 3.14 2.26
C LYS A 4 24.79 2.90 3.08
N SER A 5 23.62 3.07 2.46
CA SER A 5 22.36 2.70 3.11
C SER A 5 22.42 1.25 3.59
N LYS A 6 22.00 1.04 4.84
CA LYS A 6 21.89 -0.31 5.42
C LYS A 6 20.81 -1.10 4.70
N PHE A 7 19.76 -0.44 4.21
CA PHE A 7 18.69 -1.06 3.43
C PHE A 7 19.09 -1.25 1.98
N LYS A 8 18.52 -2.25 1.32
CA LYS A 8 18.75 -2.56 -0.10
C LYS A 8 17.50 -2.37 -0.95
N THR A 9 16.33 -2.49 -0.35
CA THR A 9 15.06 -2.29 -1.05
C THR A 9 14.16 -1.39 -0.23
N LEU A 10 13.55 -0.43 -0.90
CA LEU A 10 12.47 0.40 -0.36
C LEU A 10 11.15 -0.20 -0.82
N ILE A 11 10.23 -0.42 0.12
CA ILE A 11 8.86 -0.85 -0.13
C ILE A 11 7.95 0.31 0.26
N ILE A 12 7.45 1.04 -0.74
CA ILE A 12 6.41 2.05 -0.52
C ILE A 12 5.09 1.30 -0.41
N ILE A 13 4.35 1.51 0.67
CA ILE A 13 3.08 0.84 0.94
C ILE A 13 1.98 1.86 1.18
N ASP A 14 0.80 1.58 0.64
CA ASP A 14 -0.40 2.36 0.87
C ASP A 14 -1.61 1.44 1.07
N LEU A 15 -2.56 1.88 1.88
CA LEU A 15 -3.75 1.12 2.24
C LEU A 15 -4.98 2.01 2.14
N GLU A 16 -5.97 1.57 1.36
CA GLU A 16 -7.32 2.10 1.46
C GLU A 16 -8.13 1.22 2.41
N THR A 17 -8.96 1.87 3.22
CA THR A 17 -9.76 1.18 4.23
C THR A 17 -11.16 1.75 4.35
N THR A 18 -12.06 1.02 5.01
CA THR A 18 -13.46 1.44 5.17
C THR A 18 -13.69 2.67 6.06
N GLY A 19 -12.65 3.22 6.69
CA GLY A 19 -12.78 4.36 7.63
C GLY A 19 -11.50 4.63 8.42
N LEU A 20 -11.60 5.48 9.45
CA LEU A 20 -10.48 5.79 10.34
C LEU A 20 -10.33 4.79 11.49
N ILE A 21 -9.23 4.91 12.25
CA ILE A 21 -8.83 4.00 13.34
C ILE A 21 -9.96 3.71 14.33
N TYR A 22 -10.81 4.71 14.65
CA TYR A 22 -11.90 4.56 15.63
C TYR A 22 -13.07 3.71 15.15
N ASP A 23 -13.15 3.45 13.84
CA ASP A 23 -14.25 2.71 13.23
C ASP A 23 -13.94 1.22 13.00
N GLU A 24 -12.87 0.65 13.57
CA GLU A 24 -12.41 -0.70 13.21
C GLU A 24 -12.33 -0.91 11.69
N PRO A 25 -11.43 -0.17 11.01
CA PRO A 25 -11.40 -0.14 9.56
C PRO A 25 -10.96 -1.49 8.98
N LYS A 26 -11.55 -1.86 7.85
CA LYS A 26 -11.19 -3.04 7.06
C LYS A 26 -10.48 -2.59 5.79
N ILE A 27 -9.46 -3.31 5.37
CA ILE A 27 -8.69 -3.00 4.16
C ILE A 27 -9.58 -3.26 2.94
N THR A 28 -9.65 -2.30 2.03
CA THR A 28 -10.34 -2.38 0.74
C THR A 28 -9.35 -2.46 -0.42
N GLU A 29 -8.16 -1.86 -0.26
CA GLU A 29 -7.05 -1.95 -1.21
C GLU A 29 -5.72 -1.99 -0.44
N LEU A 30 -4.79 -2.81 -0.93
CA LEU A 30 -3.39 -2.80 -0.51
C LEU A 30 -2.51 -2.63 -1.74
N ALA A 31 -1.68 -1.59 -1.74
CA ALA A 31 -0.70 -1.33 -2.79
C ALA A 31 0.71 -1.30 -2.21
N MET A 32 1.65 -1.97 -2.88
CA MET A 32 3.07 -1.91 -2.60
C MET A 32 3.86 -1.65 -3.87
N ILE A 33 4.88 -0.80 -3.76
CA ILE A 33 5.91 -0.58 -4.79
C ILE A 33 7.26 -0.93 -4.18
N ALA A 34 7.95 -1.89 -4.78
CA ALA A 34 9.28 -2.31 -4.38
C ALA A 34 10.34 -1.82 -5.37
N VAL A 35 11.39 -1.19 -4.84
CA VAL A 35 12.50 -0.63 -5.63
C VAL A 35 13.84 -0.84 -4.94
N ASN A 36 14.87 -1.19 -5.70
CA ASN A 36 16.23 -1.26 -5.18
C ASN A 36 16.76 0.17 -4.95
N ILE A 37 17.40 0.40 -3.80
CA ILE A 37 17.94 1.72 -3.46
C ILE A 37 19.03 2.13 -4.46
N ALA A 38 19.82 1.19 -4.99
CA ALA A 38 20.80 1.50 -6.03
C ALA A 38 20.13 2.06 -7.31
N THR A 39 18.96 1.52 -7.68
CA THR A 39 18.18 2.04 -8.82
C THR A 39 17.70 3.48 -8.57
N LEU A 40 17.31 3.81 -7.34
CA LEU A 40 16.95 5.18 -6.98
C LEU A 40 18.15 6.12 -7.01
N GLU A 41 19.32 5.68 -6.53
CA GLU A 41 20.56 6.47 -6.53
C GLU A 41 21.08 6.76 -7.94
N GLU A 42 20.74 5.92 -8.92
CA GLU A 42 21.12 6.06 -10.33
C GLU A 42 20.13 6.88 -11.16
N MET A 43 19.00 7.31 -10.59
CA MET A 43 18.01 8.11 -11.30
C MET A 43 18.59 9.44 -11.76
N LYS A 44 18.19 9.86 -12.96
CA LYS A 44 18.55 11.19 -13.48
C LYS A 44 17.58 12.24 -12.93
N ALA A 45 18.02 13.49 -12.88
CA ALA A 45 17.24 14.60 -12.33
C ALA A 45 15.94 14.88 -13.09
N ASP A 46 15.84 14.47 -14.35
CA ASP A 46 14.65 14.58 -15.21
C ASP A 46 13.72 13.35 -15.12
N GLU A 47 14.10 12.30 -14.38
CA GLU A 47 13.26 11.13 -14.17
C GLU A 47 12.35 11.33 -12.96
N GLU A 48 11.03 11.31 -13.18
CA GLU A 48 10.04 11.40 -12.10
C GLU A 48 9.96 10.12 -11.26
N LEU A 49 10.17 8.96 -11.90
CA LEU A 49 10.13 7.63 -11.27
C LEU A 49 11.18 6.70 -11.88
N PRO A 50 11.75 5.77 -11.10
CA PRO A 50 12.70 4.79 -11.62
C PRO A 50 11.98 3.83 -12.57
N ARG A 51 12.63 3.44 -13.67
CA ARG A 51 12.01 2.54 -14.66
C ARG A 51 11.77 1.12 -14.14
N VAL A 52 12.64 0.65 -13.25
CA VAL A 52 12.61 -0.70 -12.66
C VAL A 52 11.90 -0.64 -11.32
N LEU A 53 10.62 -1.00 -11.33
CA LEU A 53 9.73 -1.04 -10.18
C LEU A 53 8.93 -2.34 -10.23
N ASN A 54 8.71 -2.94 -9.06
CA ASN A 54 7.77 -4.05 -8.92
C ASN A 54 6.57 -3.59 -8.11
N LYS A 55 5.37 -3.97 -8.53
CA LYS A 55 4.12 -3.55 -7.91
C LYS A 55 3.32 -4.76 -7.47
N PHE A 56 2.75 -4.67 -6.27
CA PHE A 56 1.75 -5.60 -5.78
C PHE A 56 0.51 -4.78 -5.40
N VAL A 57 -0.61 -5.00 -6.09
CA VAL A 57 -1.87 -4.30 -5.82
C VAL A 57 -2.95 -5.35 -5.69
N LYS A 58 -3.74 -5.28 -4.62
CA LYS A 58 -4.84 -6.21 -4.38
C LYS A 58 -6.02 -5.49 -3.72
N PHE A 59 -7.22 -5.77 -4.23
CA PHE A 59 -8.49 -5.31 -3.70
C PHE A 59 -9.16 -6.40 -2.87
N PHE A 60 -9.99 -5.98 -1.92
CA PHE A 60 -10.66 -6.87 -0.97
C PHE A 60 -12.12 -6.49 -0.78
N ASP A 61 -12.99 -7.49 -0.62
CA ASP A 61 -14.28 -7.25 0.04
C ASP A 61 -14.02 -7.02 1.53
N PRO A 62 -14.29 -5.82 2.07
CA PRO A 62 -14.08 -5.56 3.49
C PRO A 62 -15.06 -6.30 4.41
N VAL A 63 -16.11 -6.94 3.86
CA VAL A 63 -17.21 -7.56 4.62
C VAL A 63 -17.85 -6.55 5.58
N LYS A 64 -17.83 -5.27 5.18
CA LYS A 64 -18.30 -4.11 5.93
C LYS A 64 -18.69 -3.00 4.97
N LEU A 65 -19.79 -2.32 5.26
CA LEU A 65 -20.25 -1.21 4.44
C LEU A 65 -19.23 -0.04 4.48
N LEU A 66 -18.85 0.46 3.31
CA LEU A 66 -18.07 1.70 3.18
C LEU A 66 -19.00 2.89 3.47
N ARG A 67 -18.52 3.83 4.30
CA ARG A 67 -19.19 5.12 4.48
C ARG A 67 -19.18 5.90 3.16
N ALA A 68 -20.21 6.72 2.94
CA ALA A 68 -20.32 7.53 1.73
C ALA A 68 -19.12 8.47 1.54
N SER A 69 -18.63 9.10 2.62
CA SER A 69 -17.44 9.97 2.61
C SER A 69 -16.16 9.23 2.20
N VAL A 70 -15.99 7.99 2.66
CA VAL A 70 -14.86 7.13 2.27
C VAL A 70 -14.99 6.68 0.83
N ALA A 71 -16.20 6.34 0.39
CA ALA A 71 -16.45 5.96 -1.00
C ALA A 71 -16.19 7.11 -1.98
N GLU A 72 -16.52 8.35 -1.58
CA GLU A 72 -16.21 9.55 -2.34
C GLU A 72 -14.70 9.82 -2.40
N LEU A 73 -14.00 9.72 -1.27
CA LEU A 73 -12.56 9.96 -1.17
C LEU A 73 -11.73 8.97 -1.98
N THR A 74 -12.06 7.67 -1.86
CA THR A 74 -11.29 6.56 -2.47
C THR A 74 -11.78 6.20 -3.87
N GLY A 75 -12.98 6.61 -4.24
CA GLY A 75 -13.67 6.15 -5.45
C GLY A 75 -14.13 4.68 -5.39
N LEU A 76 -13.95 4.00 -4.25
CA LEU A 76 -14.37 2.61 -4.04
C LEU A 76 -15.76 2.53 -3.42
N ASN A 77 -16.52 1.49 -3.77
CA ASN A 77 -17.77 1.17 -3.08
C ASN A 77 -17.96 -0.35 -2.98
N ASN A 78 -18.83 -0.80 -2.07
CA ASN A 78 -19.04 -2.23 -1.85
C ASN A 78 -19.47 -3.00 -3.10
N ARG A 79 -20.19 -2.40 -4.05
CA ARG A 79 -20.62 -3.09 -5.27
C ARG A 79 -19.44 -3.46 -6.17
N MET A 80 -18.38 -2.65 -6.16
CA MET A 80 -17.16 -2.93 -6.91
C MET A 80 -16.32 -4.03 -6.25
N LEU A 81 -16.46 -4.21 -4.93
CA LEU A 81 -15.61 -5.07 -4.12
C LEU A 81 -16.25 -6.40 -3.74
N ILE A 82 -17.57 -6.56 -3.89
CA ILE A 82 -18.33 -7.72 -3.37
C ILE A 82 -17.87 -9.08 -3.91
N ASP A 83 -17.32 -9.11 -5.13
CA ASP A 83 -16.82 -10.35 -5.75
C ASP A 83 -15.34 -10.63 -5.42
N TYR A 84 -14.66 -9.73 -4.68
CA TYR A 84 -13.30 -9.92 -4.23
C TYR A 84 -13.25 -10.73 -2.93
N ALA A 85 -12.16 -11.48 -2.75
CA ALA A 85 -11.94 -12.16 -1.48
C ALA A 85 -11.62 -11.15 -0.36
N PRO A 86 -12.08 -11.39 0.88
CA PRO A 86 -11.62 -10.63 2.04
C PRO A 86 -10.11 -10.78 2.26
N PHE A 87 -9.52 -9.87 3.01
CA PHE A 87 -8.13 -10.01 3.45
C PHE A 87 -7.96 -11.33 4.25
N ASN A 88 -7.10 -12.22 3.76
CA ASN A 88 -7.04 -13.61 4.21
C ASN A 88 -5.61 -14.19 4.15
N ARG A 89 -5.46 -15.46 4.56
CA ARG A 89 -4.17 -16.15 4.60
C ARG A 89 -3.45 -16.21 3.25
N GLU A 90 -4.17 -16.45 2.16
CA GLU A 90 -3.58 -16.51 0.81
C GLU A 90 -3.03 -15.15 0.36
N THR A 91 -3.63 -14.06 0.86
CA THR A 91 -3.07 -12.72 0.66
C THR A 91 -1.71 -12.57 1.32
N VAL A 92 -1.57 -13.03 2.57
CA VAL A 92 -0.30 -12.97 3.30
C VAL A 92 0.77 -13.80 2.58
N ILE A 93 0.43 -15.01 2.11
CA ILE A 93 1.35 -15.86 1.34
C ILE A 93 1.80 -15.17 0.06
N ALA A 94 0.87 -14.54 -0.67
CA ALA A 94 1.21 -13.80 -1.89
C ALA A 94 2.13 -12.59 -1.60
N MET A 95 1.89 -11.88 -0.50
CA MET A 95 2.76 -10.79 -0.05
C MET A 95 4.15 -11.29 0.34
N GLU A 96 4.24 -12.38 1.10
CA GLU A 96 5.51 -12.99 1.49
C GLU A 96 6.30 -13.46 0.27
N ALA A 97 5.63 -14.10 -0.70
CA ALA A 97 6.23 -14.53 -1.95
C ALA A 97 6.77 -13.32 -2.74
N PHE A 98 5.95 -12.28 -2.93
CA PHE A 98 6.36 -11.03 -3.57
C PHE A 98 7.59 -10.41 -2.88
N LEU A 99 7.58 -10.32 -1.56
CA LEU A 99 8.65 -9.71 -0.77
C LEU A 99 9.93 -10.56 -0.73
N SER A 100 9.83 -11.86 -0.99
CA SER A 100 10.97 -12.78 -0.90
C SER A 100 12.02 -12.58 -2.00
N ASP A 101 11.63 -12.00 -3.13
CA ASP A 101 12.50 -11.77 -4.29
C ASP A 101 13.44 -10.56 -4.12
N PHE A 102 13.23 -9.71 -3.11
CA PHE A 102 13.98 -8.47 -2.94
C PHE A 102 15.19 -8.58 -2.01
N GLN A 103 16.16 -7.70 -2.24
CA GLN A 103 17.38 -7.65 -1.43
C GLN A 103 17.11 -7.15 -0.02
N LYS A 104 17.65 -7.86 0.97
CA LYS A 104 17.51 -7.53 2.40
C LYS A 104 18.69 -6.70 2.91
N PRO A 105 18.50 -5.88 3.97
CA PRO A 105 17.22 -5.61 4.63
C PRO A 105 16.33 -4.68 3.80
N MET A 106 15.02 -4.87 3.91
CA MET A 106 13.99 -4.04 3.28
C MET A 106 13.52 -2.95 4.26
N CYS A 107 13.16 -1.78 3.74
CA CYS A 107 12.54 -0.70 4.51
C CYS A 107 11.13 -0.44 3.97
N PHE A 108 10.12 -0.53 4.84
CA PHE A 108 8.74 -0.18 4.50
C PHE A 108 8.49 1.29 4.80
N VAL A 109 7.88 2.01 3.85
CA VAL A 109 7.49 3.40 4.00
C VAL A 109 6.01 3.50 3.68
N GLY A 110 5.22 3.82 4.71
CA GLY A 110 3.80 4.14 4.57
C GLY A 110 3.56 5.60 4.91
N MET A 111 2.63 6.22 4.19
CA MET A 111 2.12 7.54 4.52
C MET A 111 0.78 7.38 5.24
N ILE A 112 0.58 8.10 6.34
CA ILE A 112 -0.68 8.10 7.07
C ILE A 112 -1.28 9.49 6.92
N ILE A 113 -2.49 9.57 6.37
CA ILE A 113 -3.26 10.82 6.33
C ILE A 113 -4.06 10.89 7.63
N PHE A 114 -3.76 11.89 8.46
CA PHE A 114 -4.60 12.25 9.60
C PHE A 114 -5.57 13.33 9.15
N ASN A 115 -6.85 12.99 9.04
CA ASN A 115 -7.90 13.97 8.81
C ASN A 115 -8.93 13.90 9.94
N GLU A 116 -8.97 14.91 10.81
CA GLU A 116 -9.90 14.96 11.95
C GLU A 116 -11.37 15.09 11.50
N ASP A 117 -11.61 15.61 10.30
CA ASP A 117 -12.95 15.89 9.76
C ASP A 117 -13.71 14.65 9.26
N LEU A 118 -13.08 13.47 9.21
CA LEU A 118 -13.77 12.21 8.91
C LEU A 118 -14.53 11.65 10.13
N ASN A 119 -14.42 12.29 11.30
CA ASN A 119 -15.10 11.89 12.54
C ASN A 119 -16.47 12.57 12.75
N SER A 120 -16.89 13.46 11.86
CA SER A 120 -18.10 14.30 12.03
C SER A 120 -19.21 13.96 11.02
N SER A 121 -19.76 12.75 11.10
CA SER A 121 -21.08 12.41 10.54
C SER A 121 -21.64 11.11 11.11
#